data_AF-A0AAD2G7E9-F1
#
_entry.id   AF-A0AAD2G7E9-F1
#
_cell.length_a   1.000
_cell.length_b   1.000
_cell.length_c   1.000
_cell.angle_alpha   90.00
_cell.angle_beta   90.00
_cell.angle_gamma   90.00
#
_symmetry.space_group_name_H-M   'P 1'
#
loop_
_entity.id
_entity.type
_entity.pdbx_description
1 polymer ?
#
loop_
_entity_poly.entity_id
_entity_poly.type
_entity_poly.pdbx_seq_one_letter_code
_entity_poly.pdbx_strand_id
1 'polypeptide(L)'
;MAPNIQTATRAVDDALAACNHAMRCSVSQSLKNNTPGEVVFARDMLLKIPVIVDLLSIQEKRQLLINENLRRQNAKRKEFDYVVGGEVLIKNFNPNKLDPKMEGPHQITRVFTNGTVEICRNHQVFERLNIRRLVPFCQV
;
A
#
# COMPACT_ATOMS: atom_id res chain seq x y z
N MET A 1 -32.00 8.87 -31.62
CA MET A 1 -31.39 7.63 -32.14
C MET A 1 -30.38 7.18 -31.10
N ALA A 2 -30.66 6.14 -30.32
CA ALA A 2 -29.75 5.69 -29.26
C ALA A 2 -28.43 5.22 -29.89
N PRO A 3 -27.26 5.52 -29.28
CA PRO A 3 -25.99 5.05 -29.81
C PRO A 3 -25.95 3.52 -29.85
N ASN A 4 -25.44 2.97 -30.95
CA ASN A 4 -25.27 1.53 -31.14
C ASN A 4 -24.31 0.98 -30.07
N ILE A 5 -24.55 -0.22 -29.53
CA ILE A 5 -23.69 -0.85 -28.51
C ILE A 5 -22.23 -0.88 -28.98
N GLN A 6 -21.99 -1.15 -30.27
CA GLN A 6 -20.64 -1.15 -30.85
C GLN A 6 -19.96 0.23 -30.84
N THR A 7 -20.74 1.31 -30.97
CA THR A 7 -20.20 2.68 -30.85
C THR A 7 -19.87 3.03 -29.41
N ALA A 8 -20.66 2.54 -28.46
CA ALA A 8 -20.41 2.75 -27.04
C ALA A 8 -19.15 1.99 -26.57
N THR A 9 -18.94 0.75 -27.01
CA THR A 9 -17.73 -0.02 -26.64
C THR A 9 -16.47 0.64 -27.18
N ARG A 10 -16.47 1.06 -28.46
CA ARG A 10 -15.33 1.78 -29.06
C ARG A 10 -15.00 3.06 -28.30
N ALA A 11 -16.01 3.84 -27.93
CA ALA A 11 -15.79 5.07 -27.16
C ALA A 11 -15.13 4.81 -25.80
N VAL A 12 -15.48 3.71 -25.13
CA VAL A 12 -14.85 3.29 -23.86
C VAL A 12 -13.40 2.86 -24.10
N ASP A 13 -13.15 2.05 -25.14
CA ASP A 13 -11.80 1.58 -25.47
C ASP A 13 -10.87 2.75 -25.84
N ASP A 14 -11.37 3.69 -26.64
CA ASP A 14 -10.64 4.91 -27.03
C ASP A 14 -10.34 5.78 -25.80
N ALA A 15 -11.31 5.94 -24.89
CA ALA A 15 -11.10 6.67 -23.64
C ALA A 15 -10.04 6.01 -22.76
N LEU A 16 -10.05 4.67 -22.63
CA LEU A 16 -9.05 3.92 -21.87
C LEU A 16 -7.66 4.02 -22.51
N ALA A 17 -7.58 3.94 -23.84
CA ALA A 17 -6.33 4.10 -24.57
C ALA A 17 -5.75 5.52 -24.39
N ALA A 18 -6.58 6.55 -24.52
CA ALA A 18 -6.20 7.94 -24.32
C ALA A 18 -5.74 8.21 -22.88
N CYS A 19 -6.47 7.70 -21.88
CA CYS A 19 -6.10 7.81 -20.46
C CYS A 19 -4.76 7.13 -20.17
N ASN A 20 -4.53 5.93 -20.70
CA ASN A 20 -3.26 5.22 -20.54
C ASN A 20 -2.09 5.99 -21.18
N HIS A 21 -2.30 6.57 -22.36
CA HIS A 21 -1.30 7.41 -23.00
C HIS A 21 -1.01 8.66 -22.17
N ALA A 22 -2.05 9.39 -21.74
CA ALA A 22 -1.91 10.59 -20.91
C ALA A 22 -1.17 10.30 -19.59
N MET A 23 -1.47 9.17 -18.92
CA MET A 23 -0.78 8.79 -17.68
C MET A 23 0.72 8.53 -17.88
N ARG A 24 1.12 8.01 -19.05
CA ARG A 24 2.54 7.79 -19.39
C ARG A 24 3.28 9.08 -19.72
N CYS A 25 2.58 10.08 -20.27
CA CYS A 25 3.14 11.39 -20.64
C CYS A 25 2.99 12.46 -19.55
N SER A 26 2.35 12.15 -18.43
CA SER A 26 2.13 13.12 -17.35
C SER A 26 3.34 13.19 -16.42
N VAL A 27 3.79 14.41 -16.12
CA VAL A 27 4.94 14.64 -15.25
C VAL A 27 4.61 14.28 -13.80
N SER A 28 5.55 13.62 -13.10
CA SER A 28 5.36 13.21 -11.72
C SER A 28 6.45 13.75 -10.79
N GLN A 29 6.05 14.36 -9.69
CA GLN A 29 6.98 14.84 -8.65
C GLN A 29 7.78 13.68 -8.01
N SER A 30 7.18 12.48 -7.97
CA SER A 30 7.81 11.26 -7.47
C SER A 30 8.93 10.76 -8.40
N LEU A 31 8.88 11.11 -9.69
CA LEU A 31 9.90 10.81 -10.70
C LEU A 31 10.79 12.01 -10.99
N LYS A 32 10.89 12.96 -10.04
CA LYS A 32 11.64 14.21 -10.21
C LYS A 32 11.23 15.01 -11.46
N ASN A 33 9.92 15.15 -11.66
CA ASN A 33 9.31 15.89 -12.78
C ASN A 33 9.54 15.26 -14.16
N ASN A 34 10.03 14.01 -14.22
CA ASN A 34 10.00 13.21 -15.44
C ASN A 34 8.64 12.51 -15.58
N THR A 35 8.28 12.19 -16.81
CA THR A 35 7.12 11.36 -17.14
C THR A 35 7.48 9.87 -17.04
N PRO A 36 6.53 8.97 -16.71
CA PRO A 36 6.80 7.53 -16.70
C PRO A 36 7.34 7.00 -18.03
N GLY A 37 6.88 7.54 -19.16
CA GLY A 37 7.35 7.17 -20.49
C GLY A 37 8.82 7.51 -20.72
N GLU A 38 9.26 8.71 -20.31
CA GLU A 38 10.66 9.14 -20.40
C GLU A 38 11.59 8.26 -19.55
N VAL A 39 11.16 7.91 -18.33
CA VAL A 39 11.94 7.06 -17.42
C VAL A 39 12.20 5.67 -18.00
N VAL A 40 11.24 5.11 -18.73
CA VAL A 40 11.34 3.75 -19.29
C VAL A 40 12.03 3.74 -20.65
N PHE A 41 11.70 4.69 -21.53
CA PHE A 41 12.14 4.67 -22.93
C PHE A 41 13.27 5.65 -23.24
N ALA A 42 13.74 6.44 -22.27
CA ALA A 42 14.77 7.47 -22.43
C ALA A 42 14.48 8.47 -23.58
N ARG A 43 13.19 8.73 -23.84
CA ARG A 43 12.69 9.65 -24.86
C ARG A 43 11.36 10.25 -24.42
N ASP A 44 11.08 11.47 -24.88
CA ASP A 44 9.77 12.05 -24.69
C ASP A 44 8.71 11.29 -25.51
N MET A 45 7.50 11.17 -24.94
CA MET A 45 6.39 10.44 -25.54
C MET A 45 5.55 11.32 -26.47
N LEU A 46 5.63 12.64 -26.34
CA LEU A 46 4.92 13.60 -27.21
C LEU A 46 5.81 14.09 -28.35
N LEU A 47 7.04 14.49 -28.01
CA LEU A 47 8.05 15.00 -28.91
C LEU A 47 9.11 13.92 -29.18
N LYS A 48 9.63 13.88 -30.40
CA LYS A 48 10.68 12.94 -30.79
C LYS A 48 12.06 13.43 -30.30
N ILE A 49 12.24 13.56 -28.99
CA ILE A 49 13.44 14.12 -28.35
C ILE A 49 13.98 13.09 -27.34
N PRO A 50 15.31 12.82 -27.32
CA PRO A 50 15.92 11.97 -26.31
C PRO A 50 15.92 12.67 -24.94
N VAL A 51 15.68 11.91 -23.87
CA VAL A 51 15.63 12.42 -22.49
C VAL A 51 16.57 11.61 -21.61
N ILE A 52 17.39 12.31 -20.82
CA ILE A 52 18.32 11.68 -19.88
C ILE A 52 17.69 11.76 -18.48
N VAL A 53 17.45 10.59 -17.89
CA VAL A 53 16.84 10.47 -16.56
C VAL A 53 17.86 9.91 -15.57
N ASP A 54 18.06 10.64 -14.47
CA ASP A 54 18.89 10.18 -13.35
C ASP A 54 18.08 9.27 -12.40
N LEU A 55 18.16 7.96 -12.65
CA LEU A 55 17.45 6.94 -11.88
C LEU A 55 17.94 6.82 -10.43
N LEU A 56 19.25 7.02 -10.19
CA LEU A 56 19.83 6.92 -8.85
C LEU A 56 19.23 7.98 -7.95
N SER A 57 19.16 9.21 -8.44
CA SER A 57 18.65 10.30 -7.65
C SER A 57 17.13 10.21 -7.42
N ILE A 58 16.37 9.58 -8.32
CA ILE A 58 14.95 9.24 -8.11
C ILE A 58 14.83 8.20 -7.00
N GLN A 59 15.67 7.16 -7.02
CA GLN A 59 15.69 6.11 -6.00
C GLN A 59 16.02 6.68 -4.61
N GLU A 60 17.04 7.51 -4.50
CA GLU A 60 17.43 8.18 -3.25
C GLU A 60 16.29 9.01 -2.68
N LYS A 61 15.66 9.86 -3.50
CA LYS A 61 14.50 10.67 -3.09
C LYS A 61 13.36 9.78 -2.60
N ARG A 62 13.07 8.69 -3.31
CA ARG A 62 12.04 7.72 -2.90
C ARG A 62 12.38 7.10 -1.55
N GLN A 63 13.64 6.71 -1.35
CA GLN A 63 14.08 6.11 -0.09
C GLN A 63 13.95 7.09 1.08
N LEU A 64 14.31 8.37 0.89
CA LEU A 64 14.13 9.42 1.89
C LEU A 64 12.66 9.58 2.29
N LEU A 65 11.75 9.64 1.32
CA LEU A 65 10.30 9.73 1.58
C LEU A 65 9.76 8.48 2.29
N ILE A 66 10.22 7.29 1.93
CA ILE A 66 9.86 6.03 2.60
C ILE A 66 10.32 6.08 4.06
N ASN A 67 11.57 6.46 4.32
CA ASN A 67 12.14 6.54 5.66
C ASN A 67 11.39 7.57 6.52
N GLU A 68 11.07 8.73 5.97
CA GLU A 68 10.31 9.76 6.67
C GLU A 68 8.89 9.27 7.00
N ASN A 69 8.21 8.63 6.05
CA ASN A 69 6.90 8.04 6.27
C ASN A 69 6.95 6.94 7.33
N LEU A 70 7.98 6.08 7.31
CA LEU A 70 8.20 5.06 8.32
C LEU A 70 8.35 5.70 9.71
N ARG A 71 9.17 6.75 9.84
CA ARG A 71 9.37 7.50 11.09
C ARG A 71 8.06 8.09 11.59
N ARG A 72 7.32 8.80 10.74
CA ARG A 72 6.02 9.41 11.08
C ARG A 72 5.00 8.37 11.51
N GLN A 73 4.97 7.21 10.85
CA GLN A 73 4.04 6.13 11.18
C GLN A 73 4.44 5.40 12.46
N ASN A 74 5.73 5.16 12.70
CA ASN A 74 6.23 4.55 13.93
C ASN A 74 5.99 5.44 15.15
N ALA A 75 6.18 6.76 15.02
CA ALA A 75 5.94 7.72 16.10
C ALA A 75 4.48 7.75 16.59
N LYS A 76 3.52 7.34 15.75
CA LYS A 76 2.09 7.24 16.12
C LYS A 76 1.75 5.92 16.82
N ARG A 77 2.65 4.93 16.81
CA ARG A 77 2.41 3.62 17.42
C ARG A 77 2.74 3.68 18.90
N LYS A 78 1.99 2.91 19.67
CA LYS A 78 2.37 2.61 21.06
C LYS A 78 3.57 1.68 21.03
N GLU A 79 4.57 1.99 21.84
CA GLU A 79 5.69 1.10 22.10
C GLU A 79 5.16 -0.13 22.86
N PHE A 80 5.33 -1.30 22.26
CA PHE A 80 4.91 -2.57 22.83
C PHE A 80 5.73 -3.71 22.23
N ASP A 81 6.25 -4.56 23.09
CA ASP A 81 7.01 -5.73 22.70
C ASP A 81 6.09 -6.94 22.57
N TYR A 82 5.90 -7.38 21.33
CA TYR A 82 5.15 -8.59 21.03
C TYR A 82 6.04 -9.80 21.35
N VAL A 83 5.64 -10.56 22.37
CA VAL A 83 6.34 -11.78 22.82
C VAL A 83 5.48 -13.01 22.65
N VAL A 84 6.11 -14.18 22.51
CA VAL A 84 5.40 -15.47 22.48
C VAL A 84 4.70 -15.69 23.83
N GLY A 85 3.46 -16.15 23.78
CA GLY A 85 2.58 -16.30 24.96
C GLY A 85 1.83 -15.02 25.34
N GLY A 86 2.18 -13.86 24.77
CA GLY A 86 1.43 -12.62 24.98
C GLY A 86 0.05 -12.65 24.31
N GLU A 87 -0.88 -11.85 24.83
CA GLU A 87 -2.24 -11.73 24.29
C GLU A 87 -2.41 -10.43 23.49
N VAL A 88 -3.11 -10.54 22.36
CA VAL A 88 -3.38 -9.42 21.46
C VAL A 88 -4.81 -9.46 20.94
N LEU A 89 -5.37 -8.27 20.73
CA LEU A 89 -6.65 -8.09 20.08
C LEU A 89 -6.46 -7.87 18.58
N ILE A 90 -7.33 -8.43 17.76
CA ILE A 90 -7.35 -8.20 16.30
C ILE A 90 -8.31 -7.05 16.00
N LYS A 91 -7.91 -6.11 15.14
CA LYS A 91 -8.82 -5.07 14.61
C LYS A 91 -9.73 -5.65 13.53
N ASN A 92 -11.03 -5.50 13.72
CA ASN A 92 -12.03 -5.87 12.72
C ASN A 92 -11.99 -4.91 11.53
N PHE A 93 -12.08 -5.47 10.32
CA PHE A 93 -12.14 -4.69 9.09
C PHE A 93 -13.59 -4.26 8.83
N ASN A 94 -13.84 -2.95 8.80
CA ASN A 94 -15.15 -2.34 8.56
C ASN A 94 -16.30 -2.91 9.43
N PRO A 95 -16.23 -2.78 10.76
CA PRO A 95 -17.35 -3.15 11.65
C PRO A 95 -18.56 -2.23 11.40
N ASN A 96 -19.80 -2.73 11.58
CA ASN A 96 -20.96 -1.85 11.63
C ASN A 96 -20.93 -0.97 12.88
N LYS A 97 -21.83 0.02 12.94
CA LYS A 97 -21.85 1.05 13.99
C LYS A 97 -21.89 0.49 15.42
N LEU A 98 -22.56 -0.64 15.62
CA LEU A 98 -22.72 -1.29 16.94
C LEU A 98 -21.83 -2.52 17.13
N ASP A 99 -21.07 -2.93 16.10
CA ASP A 99 -20.24 -4.12 16.17
C ASP A 99 -18.95 -3.86 16.96
N PRO A 100 -18.40 -4.88 17.64
CA PRO A 100 -17.12 -4.74 18.32
C PRO A 100 -16.01 -4.42 17.31
N LYS A 101 -15.24 -3.37 17.60
CA LYS A 101 -14.12 -2.93 16.74
C LYS A 101 -12.89 -3.84 16.85
N MET A 102 -12.83 -4.62 17.93
CA MET A 102 -11.72 -5.52 18.24
C MET A 102 -12.28 -6.88 18.59
N GLU A 103 -11.66 -7.92 18.04
CA GLU A 103 -11.95 -9.31 18.33
C GLU A 103 -10.92 -9.85 19.31
N GLY A 104 -11.41 -10.44 20.41
CA GLY A 104 -10.79 -11.41 21.31
C GLY A 104 -9.35 -11.20 21.78
N PRO A 105 -8.98 -11.55 23.02
CA PRO A 105 -7.58 -11.82 23.30
C PRO A 105 -7.19 -13.13 22.59
N HIS A 106 -6.26 -13.02 21.65
CA HIS A 106 -5.64 -14.15 20.97
C HIS A 106 -4.18 -14.28 21.42
N GLN A 107 -3.75 -15.50 21.70
CA GLN A 107 -2.38 -15.76 22.12
C GLN A 107 -1.42 -15.77 20.93
N ILE A 108 -0.27 -15.12 21.10
CA ILE A 108 0.82 -15.13 20.14
C ILE A 108 1.58 -16.44 20.28
N THR A 109 1.62 -17.23 19.21
CA THR A 109 2.39 -18.48 19.15
C THR A 109 3.81 -18.24 18.67
N ARG A 110 4.01 -17.30 17.74
CA ARG A 110 5.32 -17.02 17.16
C ARG A 110 5.47 -15.55 16.76
N VAL A 111 6.66 -15.00 16.93
CA VAL A 111 7.01 -13.64 16.51
C VAL A 111 8.06 -13.71 15.41
N PHE A 112 7.87 -12.91 14.35
CA PHE A 112 8.80 -12.83 13.21
C PHE A 112 9.48 -11.47 13.12
N THR A 113 10.67 -11.44 12.54
CA THR A 113 11.50 -10.22 12.39
C THR A 113 10.92 -9.18 11.43
N ASN A 114 9.99 -9.56 10.55
CA ASN A 114 9.37 -8.67 9.57
C ASN A 114 8.14 -7.90 10.10
N GLY A 115 7.96 -7.81 11.42
CA GLY A 115 6.82 -7.13 12.04
C GLY A 115 5.49 -7.88 11.84
N THR A 116 5.55 -9.19 11.74
CA THR A 116 4.38 -10.07 11.75
C THR A 116 4.45 -11.03 12.92
N VAL A 117 3.29 -11.43 13.41
CA VAL A 117 3.16 -12.42 14.48
C VAL A 117 2.15 -13.47 14.05
N GLU A 118 2.37 -14.69 14.50
CA GLU A 118 1.42 -15.79 14.39
C GLU A 118 0.59 -15.85 15.66
N ILE A 119 -0.72 -15.82 15.50
CA ILE A 119 -1.67 -15.90 16.59
C ILE A 119 -2.54 -17.15 16.46
N CYS A 120 -2.95 -17.69 17.59
CA CYS A 120 -3.92 -18.77 17.67
C CYS A 120 -5.33 -18.15 17.69
N ARG A 121 -6.06 -18.26 16.58
CA ARG A 121 -7.42 -17.72 16.50
C ARG A 121 -8.40 -18.63 17.24
N ASN A 122 -8.31 -19.93 16.94
CA ASN A 122 -9.00 -21.04 17.60
C ASN A 122 -7.98 -22.17 17.82
N HIS A 123 -8.31 -23.17 18.65
CA HIS A 123 -7.43 -24.31 18.99
C HIS A 123 -6.75 -25.03 17.81
N GLN A 124 -7.25 -24.89 16.58
CA GLN A 124 -6.70 -25.51 15.37
C GLN A 124 -6.38 -24.51 14.25
N VAL A 125 -6.62 -23.21 14.44
CA VAL A 125 -6.45 -22.19 13.39
C VAL A 125 -5.42 -21.18 13.83
N PHE A 126 -4.27 -21.20 13.14
CA PHE A 126 -3.20 -20.23 13.31
C PHE A 126 -3.22 -19.24 12.16
N GLU A 127 -3.14 -17.95 12.46
CA GLU A 127 -3.15 -16.88 11.47
C GLU A 127 -1.91 -16.01 11.63
N ARG A 128 -1.21 -15.74 10.52
CA ARG A 128 -0.09 -14.81 10.49
C ARG A 128 -0.56 -13.40 10.16
N LEU A 129 -0.40 -12.49 11.11
CA LEU A 129 -0.89 -11.12 11.01
C LEU A 129 0.23 -10.10 11.15
N ASN A 130 0.08 -8.96 10.48
CA ASN A 130 0.95 -7.81 10.69
C ASN A 130 0.56 -7.08 11.99
N ILE A 131 1.54 -6.66 12.78
CA ILE A 131 1.33 -5.95 14.06
C ILE A 131 0.46 -4.69 13.92
N ARG A 132 0.38 -4.08 12.72
CA ARG A 132 -0.51 -2.93 12.46
C ARG A 132 -1.99 -3.25 12.63
N ARG A 133 -2.38 -4.51 12.42
CA ARG A 133 -3.74 -5.02 12.60
C ARG A 133 -4.04 -5.44 14.03
N LEU A 134 -3.03 -5.43 14.90
CA LEU A 134 -3.15 -5.88 16.28
C LEU A 134 -3.19 -4.69 17.25
N VAL A 135 -3.75 -4.94 18.43
CA VAL A 135 -3.69 -4.05 19.58
C VAL A 135 -3.21 -4.88 20.77
N PRO A 136 -2.20 -4.43 21.51
CA PRO A 136 -1.79 -5.11 22.75
C PRO A 136 -2.97 -5.23 23.71
N PHE A 137 -3.16 -6.43 24.29
CA PHE A 137 -4.13 -6.61 25.34
C PHE A 137 -3.52 -6.19 26.68
N CYS A 138 -4.13 -5.21 27.35
CA CYS A 138 -3.76 -4.84 28.72
C CYS A 138 -4.82 -5.41 29.66
N GLN A 139 -4.43 -6.34 30.53
CA GLN A 139 -5.22 -6.67 31.72
C GLN A 139 -5.17 -5.46 32.65
N VAL A 140 -6.33 -4.88 32.94
CA VAL A 140 -6.52 -3.82 33.94
C VAL A 140 -6.90 -4.46 35.26
#